data_AF-A0A7C5XYC7-F1
#
_entry.id   AF-A0A7C5XYC7-F1
#
_cell.length_a   1.000
_cell.length_b   1.000
_cell.length_c   1.000
_cell.angle_alpha   90.00
_cell.angle_beta   90.00
_cell.angle_gamma   90.00
#
_symmetry.space_group_name_H-M   'P 1'
#
loop_
_entity.id
_entity.type
_entity.pdbx_description
1 polymer ?
#
loop_
_entity_poly.entity_id
_entity_poly.type
_entity_poly.pdbx_seq_one_letter_code
_entity_poly.pdbx_strand_id
1 'polypeptide(L)'
;MAETKRKRTRKKSDIQIFLSRGKRKRAIARVTIKTKGKGNILVNGLDWRVYFESKFDQMYLQSIFDRVAKMLKNLDIDVNVSGGGKIGQLQAVATGIARGLVQIDPELKRTVFDSSILKEDIRRVEPKKDRRRKARAKFQKSYR
;
A
#
# COMPACT_ATOMS: atom_id res chain seq x y z
N MET A 1 -17.14 -6.59 57.08
CA MET A 1 -17.45 -6.80 55.64
C MET A 1 -16.78 -5.69 54.84
N ALA A 2 -15.64 -5.97 54.20
CA ALA A 2 -14.99 -5.02 53.30
C ALA A 2 -14.53 -5.80 52.07
N GLU A 3 -15.36 -5.79 51.03
CA GLU A 3 -15.04 -6.38 49.73
C GLU A 3 -13.94 -5.56 49.06
N THR A 4 -12.74 -6.14 48.97
CA THR A 4 -11.61 -5.58 48.23
C THR A 4 -11.91 -5.69 46.73
N LYS A 5 -12.24 -4.56 46.09
CA LYS A 5 -12.40 -4.46 44.64
C LYS A 5 -11.10 -4.84 43.93
N ARG A 6 -11.02 -6.08 43.41
CA ARG A 6 -9.94 -6.52 42.51
C ARG A 6 -9.96 -5.69 41.23
N LYS A 7 -8.96 -4.83 41.02
CA LYS A 7 -8.73 -4.15 39.73
C LYS A 7 -8.46 -5.23 38.65
N ARG A 8 -9.36 -5.35 37.67
CA ARG A 8 -9.13 -6.18 36.47
C ARG A 8 -7.96 -5.59 35.67
N THR A 9 -6.79 -6.22 35.74
CA THR A 9 -5.67 -5.89 34.84
C THR A 9 -5.98 -6.46 33.46
N ARG A 10 -6.15 -5.59 32.45
CA ARG A 10 -6.29 -6.02 31.05
C ARG A 10 -4.98 -6.69 30.62
N LYS A 11 -4.99 -8.00 30.35
CA LYS A 11 -3.89 -8.69 29.67
C LYS A 11 -3.61 -7.96 28.34
N LYS A 12 -2.43 -7.37 28.19
CA LYS A 12 -1.95 -6.87 26.90
C LYS A 12 -1.79 -8.07 25.97
N SER A 13 -2.48 -8.07 24.85
CA SER A 13 -2.27 -9.08 23.81
C SER A 13 -0.95 -8.79 23.08
N ASP A 14 -0.13 -9.81 22.86
CA ASP A 14 1.14 -9.75 22.10
C ASP A 14 0.92 -9.54 20.59
N ILE A 15 0.14 -8.53 20.22
CA ILE A 15 -0.14 -8.18 18.83
C ILE A 15 0.75 -6.97 18.51
N GLN A 16 1.80 -7.21 17.73
CA GLN A 16 2.60 -6.13 17.17
C GLN A 16 1.91 -5.60 15.92
N ILE A 17 1.83 -4.27 15.82
CA ILE A 17 1.21 -3.56 14.71
C ILE A 17 2.29 -2.75 14.00
N PHE A 18 2.48 -3.03 12.71
CA PHE A 18 3.38 -2.29 11.85
C PHE A 18 2.57 -1.36 10.95
N LEU A 19 3.03 -0.11 10.85
CA LEU A 19 2.38 0.93 10.07
C LEU A 19 3.31 1.34 8.94
N SER A 20 2.80 1.26 7.71
CA SER A 20 3.52 1.68 6.53
C SER A 20 2.63 2.50 5.58
N ARG A 21 3.28 3.22 4.67
CA ARG A 21 2.60 4.03 3.67
C ARG A 21 3.20 3.83 2.29
N GLY A 22 2.33 3.89 1.29
CA GLY A 22 2.71 3.96 -0.12
C GLY A 22 2.01 5.12 -0.81
N LYS A 23 2.67 5.70 -1.82
CA LYS A 23 2.14 6.84 -2.56
C LYS A 23 2.45 6.70 -4.05
N ARG A 24 1.46 6.97 -4.89
CA ARG A 24 1.63 7.04 -6.34
C ARG A 24 0.74 8.11 -6.92
N LYS A 25 1.33 9.09 -7.62
CA LYS A 25 0.60 10.27 -8.11
C LYS A 25 -0.19 10.93 -6.97
N ARG A 26 -1.52 10.87 -7.02
CA ARG A 26 -2.42 11.37 -5.96
C ARG A 26 -2.96 10.27 -5.04
N ALA A 27 -2.70 8.99 -5.34
CA ALA A 27 -3.12 7.87 -4.50
C ALA A 27 -2.21 7.74 -3.28
N ILE A 28 -2.83 7.56 -2.12
CA ILE A 28 -2.19 7.34 -0.83
C ILE A 28 -2.77 6.06 -0.24
N ALA A 29 -1.90 5.10 0.06
CA ALA A 29 -2.23 3.87 0.76
C ALA A 29 -1.63 3.91 2.17
N ARG A 30 -2.47 3.69 3.17
CA ARG A 30 -2.09 3.50 4.58
C ARG A 30 -2.28 2.03 4.90
N VAL A 31 -1.20 1.36 5.24
CA VAL A 31 -1.19 -0.10 5.46
C VAL A 31 -0.93 -0.35 6.94
N THR A 32 -1.76 -1.22 7.51
CA THR A 32 -1.63 -1.71 8.87
C THR A 32 -1.42 -3.22 8.80
N ILE A 33 -0.29 -3.70 9.29
CA ILE A 33 0.04 -5.13 9.35
C ILE A 33 -0.01 -5.58 10.80
N LYS A 34 -0.77 -6.63 11.06
CA LYS A 34 -0.83 -7.30 12.36
C LYS A 34 -0.03 -8.59 12.30
N THR A 35 0.88 -8.80 13.25
CA THR A 35 1.78 -9.98 13.26
C THR A 35 1.10 -11.31 13.50
N LYS A 36 -0.09 -11.29 14.10
CA LYS A 36 -0.86 -12.49 14.45
C LYS A 36 -2.18 -12.45 13.70
N GLY A 37 -2.27 -13.22 12.63
CA GLY A 37 -3.41 -13.23 11.72
C GLY A 37 -3.61 -14.56 11.01
N LYS A 38 -4.58 -14.59 10.09
CA LYS A 38 -4.95 -15.74 9.26
C LYS A 38 -4.54 -15.60 7.79
N GLY A 39 -3.88 -14.49 7.43
CA GLY A 39 -3.53 -14.19 6.04
C GLY A 39 -4.58 -13.38 5.30
N ASN A 40 -5.45 -12.68 6.03
CA ASN A 40 -6.50 -11.88 5.41
C ASN A 40 -5.91 -10.56 4.91
N ILE A 41 -6.16 -10.25 3.63
CA ILE A 41 -5.74 -9.00 3.00
C ILE A 41 -7.00 -8.24 2.59
N LEU A 42 -7.24 -7.10 3.24
CA LEU A 42 -8.39 -6.25 2.99
C LEU A 42 -7.95 -4.89 2.46
N VAL A 43 -8.69 -4.37 1.47
CA VAL A 43 -8.51 -3.04 0.89
C VAL A 43 -9.82 -2.29 1.05
N ASN A 44 -9.83 -1.22 1.86
CA ASN A 44 -11.02 -0.44 2.21
C ASN A 44 -12.19 -1.30 2.72
N GLY A 45 -11.89 -2.33 3.52
CA GLY A 45 -12.89 -3.25 4.08
C GLY A 45 -13.41 -4.33 3.11
N LEU A 46 -12.95 -4.34 1.85
CA LEU A 46 -13.27 -5.36 0.85
C LEU A 46 -12.07 -6.29 0.62
N ASP A 47 -12.31 -7.50 0.12
CA ASP A 47 -11.22 -8.36 -0.34
C ASP A 47 -10.47 -7.68 -1.50
N TRP A 48 -9.14 -7.76 -1.49
CA TRP A 48 -8.30 -7.15 -2.51
C TRP A 48 -8.64 -7.62 -3.93
N ARG A 49 -9.10 -8.87 -4.10
CA ARG A 49 -9.55 -9.40 -5.41
C ARG A 49 -10.82 -8.73 -5.90
N VAL A 50 -11.72 -8.38 -4.99
CA VAL A 50 -12.98 -7.68 -5.31
C VAL A 50 -12.72 -6.20 -5.57
N TYR A 51 -11.81 -5.57 -4.81
CA TYR A 51 -11.50 -4.16 -4.98
C TYR A 51 -10.80 -3.84 -6.31
N PHE A 52 -9.90 -4.73 -6.75
CA PHE A 52 -9.21 -4.65 -8.03
C PHE A 52 -9.85 -5.62 -9.03
N GLU A 53 -10.87 -5.16 -9.74
CA GLU A 53 -11.66 -5.97 -10.68
C GLU A 53 -10.88 -6.44 -11.92
N SER A 54 -9.87 -5.65 -12.34
CA SER A 54 -9.08 -5.95 -13.53
C SER A 54 -8.12 -7.12 -13.28
N LYS A 55 -8.13 -8.11 -14.18
CA LYS A 55 -7.20 -9.26 -14.14
C LYS A 55 -5.73 -8.83 -14.10
N PHE A 56 -5.36 -7.80 -14.86
CA PHE A 56 -3.99 -7.29 -14.86
C PHE A 56 -3.58 -6.71 -13.50
N ASP A 57 -4.51 -6.01 -12.83
CA ASP A 57 -4.26 -5.44 -11.52
C ASP A 57 -4.08 -6.55 -10.46
N GLN A 58 -4.93 -7.58 -10.52
CA GLN A 58 -4.82 -8.74 -9.65
C GLN A 58 -3.52 -9.51 -9.85
N MET A 59 -3.14 -9.78 -11.11
CA MET A 59 -1.88 -10.45 -11.43
C MET A 59 -0.67 -9.69 -10.91
N TYR A 60 -0.69 -8.36 -10.98
CA TYR A 60 0.38 -7.53 -10.46
C TYR A 60 0.55 -7.69 -8.93
N LEU A 61 -0.54 -7.61 -8.16
CA LEU A 61 -0.48 -7.82 -6.70
C LEU A 61 -0.12 -9.27 -6.34
N GLN A 62 -0.68 -10.24 -7.06
CA GLN A 62 -0.38 -11.66 -6.85
C GLN A 62 1.11 -11.93 -7.04
N SER A 63 1.76 -11.33 -8.05
CA SER A 63 3.20 -11.49 -8.28
C SER A 63 4.06 -11.02 -7.10
N ILE A 64 3.57 -10.04 -6.33
CA ILE A 64 4.22 -9.53 -5.12
C ILE A 64 3.97 -10.47 -3.95
N PHE A 65 2.74 -10.96 -3.82
CA PHE A 65 2.34 -11.87 -2.75
C PHE A 65 2.99 -13.24 -2.88
N ASP A 66 3.17 -13.77 -4.09
CA ASP A 66 3.79 -15.07 -4.33
C ASP A 66 5.23 -15.11 -3.81
N ARG A 67 5.97 -14.01 -3.92
CA ARG A 67 7.34 -13.90 -3.40
C ARG A 67 7.40 -13.95 -1.87
N VAL A 68 6.30 -13.66 -1.16
CA VAL A 68 6.23 -13.58 0.31
C VAL A 68 5.15 -14.52 0.88
N ALA A 69 4.72 -15.52 0.10
CA ALA A 69 3.57 -16.36 0.42
C ALA A 69 3.67 -17.06 1.78
N LYS A 70 4.88 -17.45 2.21
CA LYS A 70 5.10 -18.11 3.51
C LYS A 70 4.82 -17.18 4.70
N MET A 71 5.21 -15.91 4.62
CA MET A 71 4.95 -14.94 5.68
C MET A 71 3.49 -14.47 5.68
N LEU A 72 2.90 -14.30 4.50
CA LEU A 72 1.53 -13.80 4.39
C LEU A 72 0.51 -14.67 5.12
N LYS A 73 0.71 -15.99 5.22
CA LYS A 73 -0.21 -16.89 5.94
C LYS A 73 -0.42 -16.51 7.41
N ASN A 74 0.55 -15.85 8.03
CA ASN A 74 0.52 -15.51 9.46
C ASN A 74 0.14 -14.05 9.72
N LEU A 75 0.02 -13.22 8.68
CA LEU A 75 -0.13 -11.78 8.78
C LEU A 75 -1.52 -11.36 8.30
N ASP A 76 -2.20 -10.51 9.08
CA ASP A 76 -3.39 -9.83 8.59
C ASP A 76 -3.02 -8.42 8.15
N ILE A 77 -3.42 -8.06 6.93
CA ILE A 77 -3.07 -6.79 6.27
C ILE A 77 -4.37 -6.04 6.01
N ASP A 78 -4.50 -4.87 6.62
CA ASP A 78 -5.58 -3.93 6.36
C ASP A 78 -5.00 -2.70 5.64
N VAL A 79 -5.56 -2.38 4.48
CA VAL A 79 -5.11 -1.26 3.66
C VAL A 79 -6.23 -0.28 3.42
N ASN A 80 -6.02 0.96 3.87
CA ASN A 80 -6.90 2.08 3.58
C ASN A 80 -6.30 2.94 2.46
N VAL A 81 -7.03 3.06 1.34
CA VAL A 81 -6.57 3.75 0.13
C VAL A 81 -7.49 4.91 -0.21
N SER A 82 -6.88 6.05 -0.52
CA SER A 82 -7.60 7.26 -0.93
C SER A 82 -6.91 7.98 -2.09
N GLY A 83 -7.72 8.64 -2.93
CA GLY A 83 -7.26 9.46 -4.05
C GLY A 83 -6.74 8.69 -5.27
N GLY A 84 -6.46 9.43 -6.36
CA GLY A 84 -5.96 8.87 -7.61
C GLY A 84 -7.00 8.03 -8.36
N GLY A 85 -6.53 7.06 -9.16
CA GLY A 85 -7.37 6.07 -9.83
C GLY A 85 -6.82 4.65 -9.57
N LYS A 86 -7.54 3.61 -9.99
CA LYS A 86 -7.29 2.19 -9.61
C LYS A 86 -5.83 1.74 -9.80
N ILE A 87 -5.20 2.00 -10.95
CA ILE A 87 -3.79 1.65 -11.20
C ILE A 87 -2.83 2.40 -10.27
N GLY A 88 -3.10 3.68 -10.00
CA GLY A 88 -2.30 4.46 -9.06
C GLY A 88 -2.44 3.93 -7.63
N GLN A 89 -3.66 3.57 -7.25
CA GLN A 89 -3.96 2.95 -5.97
C GLN A 89 -3.26 1.60 -5.83
N LEU A 90 -3.32 0.74 -6.85
CA LEU A 90 -2.65 -0.56 -6.91
C LEU A 90 -1.16 -0.45 -6.59
N GLN A 91 -0.45 0.43 -7.31
CA GLN A 91 0.98 0.65 -7.10
C GLN A 91 1.28 1.24 -5.72
N ALA A 92 0.41 2.11 -5.19
CA ALA A 92 0.56 2.64 -3.84
C ALA A 92 0.39 1.55 -2.78
N VAL A 93 -0.59 0.64 -2.94
CA VAL A 93 -0.80 -0.52 -2.06
C VAL A 93 0.41 -1.44 -2.10
N ALA A 94 0.90 -1.78 -3.29
CA ALA A 94 2.08 -2.61 -3.49
C ALA A 94 3.31 -2.07 -2.73
N THR A 95 3.65 -0.79 -2.92
CA THR A 95 4.78 -0.16 -2.20
C THR A 95 4.54 -0.12 -0.69
N GLY A 96 3.31 0.15 -0.25
CA GLY A 96 2.96 0.17 1.17
C GLY A 96 3.15 -1.19 1.84
N ILE A 97 2.64 -2.25 1.23
CA ILE A 97 2.77 -3.62 1.74
C ILE A 97 4.24 -4.04 1.75
N ALA A 98 4.97 -3.82 0.66
CA ALA A 98 6.40 -4.15 0.58
C ALA A 98 7.21 -3.49 1.70
N ARG A 99 6.96 -2.20 1.99
CA ARG A 99 7.62 -1.49 3.08
C ARG A 99 7.25 -2.02 4.46
N GLY A 100 5.98 -2.37 4.66
CA GLY A 100 5.53 -2.95 5.92
C GLY A 100 6.17 -4.32 6.16
N LEU A 101 6.28 -5.15 5.13
CA LEU A 101 6.97 -6.45 5.22
C LEU A 101 8.46 -6.31 5.52
N VAL A 102 9.13 -5.33 4.90
CA VAL A 102 10.55 -5.03 5.19
C VAL A 102 10.78 -4.51 6.61
N GLN A 103 9.77 -3.89 7.24
CA GLN A 103 9.86 -3.52 8.66
C GLN A 103 9.79 -4.74 9.60
N ILE A 104 9.09 -5.81 9.18
CA ILE A 104 8.98 -7.05 9.93
C ILE A 104 10.27 -7.87 9.78
N ASP A 105 10.73 -8.02 8.54
CA ASP A 105 11.97 -8.73 8.21
C ASP A 105 12.84 -7.87 7.27
N PRO A 106 13.91 -7.24 7.80
CA PRO A 106 14.82 -6.41 7.02
C PRO A 106 15.55 -7.15 5.89
N GLU A 107 15.69 -8.48 5.96
CA GLU A 107 16.41 -9.27 4.95
C GLU A 107 15.66 -9.30 3.60
N LEU A 108 14.33 -9.23 3.64
CA LEU A 108 13.47 -9.19 2.45
C LEU A 108 13.81 -8.04 1.49
N LYS A 109 14.42 -6.96 2.01
CA LYS A 109 14.82 -5.81 1.20
C LYS A 109 15.86 -6.17 0.14
N ARG A 110 16.76 -7.12 0.43
CA ARG A 110 17.81 -7.54 -0.51
C ARG A 110 17.35 -8.72 -1.36
N THR A 111 16.60 -9.65 -0.76
CA THR A 111 16.30 -10.94 -1.37
C THR A 111 15.05 -10.91 -2.25
N VAL A 112 14.02 -10.17 -1.85
CA VAL A 112 12.67 -10.33 -2.42
C VAL A 112 12.21 -9.12 -3.23
N PHE A 113 12.45 -7.92 -2.70
CA PHE A 113 11.91 -6.71 -3.29
C PHE A 113 12.92 -5.98 -4.16
N ASP A 114 12.59 -5.85 -5.44
CA ASP A 114 13.30 -4.96 -6.34
C ASP A 114 13.24 -3.51 -5.85
N SER A 115 14.32 -2.77 -6.08
CA SER A 115 14.41 -1.34 -5.73
C SER A 115 13.25 -0.51 -6.33
N SER A 116 12.67 -0.97 -7.44
CA SER A 116 11.56 -0.32 -8.13
C SER A 116 10.24 -0.36 -7.34
N ILE A 117 9.99 -1.43 -6.56
CA ILE A 117 8.75 -1.60 -5.79
C ILE A 117 8.83 -0.85 -4.46
N LEU A 118 10.00 -0.89 -3.82
CA LEU A 118 10.28 -0.24 -2.54
C LEU A 118 10.30 1.30 -2.61
N LYS A 119 10.81 1.83 -3.72
CA LYS A 119 10.87 3.28 -3.95
C LYS A 119 9.54 3.79 -4.48
N GLU A 120 9.12 4.96 -3.99
CA GLU A 120 7.94 5.64 -4.54
C GLU A 120 8.24 6.17 -5.94
N ASP A 121 7.33 5.96 -6.89
CA ASP A 121 7.40 6.64 -8.18
C ASP A 121 6.98 8.11 -8.02
N ILE A 122 8.00 8.97 -8.00
CA ILE A 122 7.91 10.42 -7.84
C ILE A 122 7.21 11.12 -9.01
N ARG A 123 7.06 10.49 -10.18
CA ARG A 123 6.49 11.15 -11.38
C ARG A 123 5.09 11.70 -11.09
N ARG A 124 4.86 12.95 -11.49
CA ARG A 124 3.58 13.66 -11.39
C ARG A 124 3.23 14.27 -12.74
N VAL A 125 1.94 14.52 -12.95
CA VAL A 125 1.49 15.22 -14.16
C VAL A 125 1.97 16.66 -14.08
N GLU A 126 2.72 17.09 -15.08
CA GLU A 126 3.12 18.49 -15.21
C GLU A 126 1.88 19.39 -15.34
N PRO A 127 1.83 20.53 -14.65
CA PRO A 127 0.72 21.46 -14.79
C PRO A 127 0.66 22.04 -16.21
N LYS A 128 -0.52 22.53 -16.59
CA LYS A 128 -0.70 23.29 -17.83
C LYS A 128 0.11 24.59 -17.73
N LYS A 129 0.90 24.89 -18.76
CA LYS A 129 1.62 26.17 -18.88
C LYS A 129 0.71 27.20 -19.55
N ASP A 130 0.90 28.47 -19.23
CA ASP A 130 0.16 29.57 -19.85
C ASP A 130 0.35 29.58 -21.38
N ARG A 131 -0.69 30.00 -22.12
CA ARG A 131 -0.76 30.08 -23.58
C ARG A 131 -0.43 28.77 -24.29
N ARG A 132 -0.67 27.64 -23.63
CA ARG A 132 -0.49 26.28 -24.19
C ARG A 132 -1.75 25.44 -23.98
N ARG A 133 -1.99 24.49 -24.88
CA ARG A 133 -3.14 23.56 -24.77
C ARG A 133 -2.95 22.58 -23.60
N LYS A 134 -1.72 22.11 -23.38
CA LYS A 134 -1.31 21.18 -22.30
C LYS A 134 0.11 21.56 -21.83
N ALA A 135 0.67 20.83 -20.86
CA ALA A 135 2.01 21.10 -20.29
C ALA A 135 3.11 21.38 -21.33
N ARG A 136 3.14 20.62 -22.44
CA ARG A 136 4.17 20.73 -23.50
C ARG A 136 3.61 21.07 -24.88
N ALA A 137 2.29 21.03 -25.07
CA ALA A 137 1.65 21.26 -26.37
C ALA A 137 1.64 22.75 -26.72
N LYS A 138 2.36 23.13 -27.79
CA LYS A 138 2.42 24.50 -28.31
C LYS A 138 1.39 24.70 -29.41
N PHE A 139 0.87 25.92 -29.54
CA PHE A 139 0.14 26.31 -30.74
C PHE A 139 1.11 26.50 -31.91
N GLN A 140 0.65 26.24 -33.13
CA GLN A 140 1.41 26.53 -34.34
C GLN A 140 1.63 28.05 -34.44
N LYS A 141 2.88 28.46 -34.70
CA LYS A 141 3.23 29.87 -34.97
C LYS A 141 3.19 30.11 -36.47
N SER A 142 2.58 31.20 -36.90
CA SER A 142 2.74 31.74 -38.25
C SER A 142 3.95 32.69 -38.24
N TYR A 143 4.96 32.38 -39.05
CA TYR A 143 6.03 33.31 -39.39
C TYR A 143 5.61 33.98 -40.69
N ARG A 144 4.96 35.13 -40.58
CA ARG A 144 4.58 35.95 -41.72
C ARG A 144 4.98 37.38 -41.44
#